data_AF-A0A3A0D763-F1
#
_entry.id   AF-A0A3A0D763-F1
#
_cell.length_a   1.000
_cell.length_b   1.000
_cell.length_c   1.000
_cell.angle_alpha   90.00
_cell.angle_beta   90.00
_cell.angle_gamma   90.00
#
_symmetry.space_group_name_H-M   'P 1'
#
loop_
_entity.id
_entity.type
_entity.pdbx_description
1 polymer ?
#
loop_
_entity_poly.entity_id
_entity_poly.type
_entity_poly.pdbx_seq_one_letter_code
_entity_poly.pdbx_strand_id
1 'polypeptide(L)'
;MMLQRRFLLAVAALAVTAAPAWAQIVIGNFEGGTDGWAATSGTGIYPDNSPGYGGFFATNGSYALNLLAPDLASNPPSGTFRWSMQLDNNDIPNLGALFAANPILIADVGFRTDEWADPDANWARWDTASINNNVTGWKQTSDANMDDTSNPGFPGGWDQTNFGATNKRTIRWNFQEVLTPAELAGIAAGTTYFQINLSTNYDANYNTAGGSYWIDNIRLAAVPEPATATLAGLAGLMAIAARRRRG
;
A
#
# COMPACT_ATOMS: atom_id res chain seq x y z
N MET A 1 -4.75 -35.30 -40.28
CA MET A 1 -5.79 -34.30 -39.90
C MET A 1 -5.97 -34.09 -38.38
N MET A 2 -5.34 -34.87 -37.49
CA MET A 2 -5.49 -34.70 -36.01
C MET A 2 -4.58 -33.65 -35.36
N LEU A 3 -3.47 -33.21 -35.99
CA LEU A 3 -2.54 -32.25 -35.37
C LEU A 3 -3.11 -30.81 -35.22
N GLN A 4 -4.03 -30.38 -36.09
CA GLN A 4 -4.56 -29.02 -36.06
C GLN A 4 -5.49 -28.73 -34.87
N ARG A 5 -6.16 -29.75 -34.30
CA ARG A 5 -7.08 -29.55 -33.15
C ARG A 5 -6.34 -29.36 -31.82
N ARG A 6 -5.15 -29.94 -31.67
CA ARG A 6 -4.35 -29.83 -30.42
C ARG A 6 -3.67 -28.46 -30.28
N PHE A 7 -3.33 -27.80 -31.39
CA PHE A 7 -2.72 -26.47 -31.38
C PHE A 7 -3.68 -25.36 -30.93
N LEU A 8 -4.98 -25.50 -31.20
CA LEU A 8 -6.00 -24.50 -30.83
C LEU A 8 -6.33 -24.49 -29.33
N LEU A 9 -6.24 -25.64 -28.65
CA LEU A 9 -6.45 -25.71 -27.19
C LEU A 9 -5.29 -25.10 -26.41
N ALA A 10 -4.05 -25.21 -26.90
CA ALA A 10 -2.88 -24.62 -26.25
C ALA A 10 -2.89 -23.07 -26.29
N VAL A 11 -3.37 -22.47 -27.39
CA VAL A 11 -3.46 -21.00 -27.51
C VAL A 11 -4.59 -20.41 -26.65
N ALA A 12 -5.72 -21.13 -26.51
CA ALA A 12 -6.79 -20.71 -25.61
C ALA A 12 -6.38 -20.82 -24.12
N ALA A 13 -5.55 -21.81 -23.77
CA ALA A 13 -5.03 -21.96 -22.40
C ALA A 13 -3.98 -20.89 -22.03
N LEU A 14 -3.17 -20.41 -22.99
CA LEU A 14 -2.19 -19.34 -22.75
C LEU A 14 -2.81 -17.94 -22.64
N ALA A 15 -3.98 -17.70 -23.22
CA ALA A 15 -4.65 -16.40 -23.15
C ALA A 15 -5.34 -16.13 -21.79
N VAL A 16 -5.52 -17.16 -20.95
CA VAL A 16 -6.21 -17.05 -19.66
C VAL A 16 -5.25 -16.73 -18.50
N THR A 17 -3.94 -16.80 -18.72
CA THR A 17 -2.94 -16.61 -17.65
C THR A 17 -2.24 -15.25 -17.68
N ALA A 18 -2.59 -14.35 -18.59
CA ALA A 18 -2.11 -12.97 -18.53
C ALA A 18 -2.84 -12.26 -17.39
N ALA A 19 -2.28 -12.35 -16.18
CA ALA A 19 -2.67 -11.48 -15.08
C ALA A 19 -2.60 -10.04 -15.60
N PRO A 20 -3.65 -9.22 -15.42
CA PRO A 20 -3.59 -7.83 -15.83
C PRO A 20 -2.36 -7.21 -15.15
N ALA A 21 -1.47 -6.59 -15.92
CA ALA A 21 -0.42 -5.77 -15.36
C ALA A 21 -1.11 -4.52 -14.79
N TRP A 22 -1.12 -4.37 -13.47
CA TRP A 22 -1.73 -3.21 -12.83
C TRP A 22 -0.81 -2.03 -13.09
N ALA A 23 -1.34 -0.98 -13.72
CA ALA A 23 -0.64 0.30 -13.72
C ALA A 23 -0.58 0.78 -12.27
N GLN A 24 0.62 0.76 -11.69
CA GLN A 24 0.88 1.28 -10.35
C GLN A 24 1.61 2.61 -10.50
N ILE A 25 1.18 3.60 -9.72
CA ILE A 25 1.79 4.92 -9.68
C ILE A 25 2.55 5.01 -8.36
N VAL A 26 3.87 4.99 -8.44
CA VAL A 26 4.73 5.15 -7.26
C VAL A 26 4.69 6.60 -6.82
N ILE A 27 4.38 6.82 -5.54
CA ILE A 27 4.31 8.12 -4.86
C ILE A 27 5.25 8.19 -3.65
N GLY A 28 6.14 7.21 -3.49
CA GLY A 28 7.19 7.19 -2.48
C GLY A 28 8.12 6.00 -2.67
N ASN A 29 9.28 6.20 -3.30
CA ASN A 29 10.39 5.24 -3.36
C ASN A 29 11.68 5.76 -2.72
N PHE A 30 11.67 7.01 -2.29
CA PHE A 30 12.65 7.65 -1.41
C PHE A 30 14.07 7.74 -1.98
N GLU A 31 14.24 7.50 -3.28
CA GLU A 31 15.53 7.59 -3.95
C GLU A 31 16.06 9.03 -4.04
N GLY A 32 15.17 10.02 -3.95
CA GLY A 32 15.49 11.45 -4.02
C GLY A 32 15.31 12.22 -2.71
N GLY A 33 15.00 11.55 -1.60
CA GLY A 33 14.64 12.18 -0.33
C GLY A 33 13.36 11.60 0.25
N THR A 34 12.43 12.45 0.70
CA THR A 34 11.16 11.99 1.28
C THR A 34 10.02 11.89 0.26
N ASP A 35 10.25 12.24 -1.00
CA ASP A 35 9.23 12.31 -2.06
C ASP A 35 7.98 13.14 -1.68
N GLY A 36 8.18 14.19 -0.87
CA GLY A 36 7.10 15.03 -0.38
C GLY A 36 6.40 14.50 0.88
N TRP A 37 6.72 13.29 1.33
CA TRP A 37 6.19 12.80 2.60
C TRP A 37 6.77 13.60 3.77
N ALA A 38 5.88 13.99 4.68
CA ALA A 38 6.20 14.80 5.86
C ALA A 38 5.68 14.15 7.14
N ALA A 39 6.36 14.39 8.26
CA ALA A 39 5.99 13.82 9.55
C ALA A 39 4.85 14.59 10.20
N THR A 40 3.90 13.88 10.83
CA THR A 40 2.69 14.49 11.40
C THR A 40 2.68 14.59 12.94
N SER A 41 3.60 13.93 13.64
CA SER A 41 3.55 13.82 15.11
C SER A 41 4.86 14.15 15.84
N GLY A 42 5.74 14.94 15.22
CA GLY A 42 7.05 15.27 15.81
C GLY A 42 8.03 14.09 15.86
N THR A 43 7.60 12.93 15.36
CA THR A 43 8.47 11.83 14.95
C THR A 43 9.31 12.32 13.79
N GLY A 44 10.63 12.22 13.90
CA GLY A 44 11.47 12.52 12.74
C GLY A 44 11.20 11.53 11.62
N ILE A 45 11.02 12.03 10.41
CA ILE A 45 11.14 11.23 9.19
C ILE A 45 12.56 11.42 8.70
N TYR A 46 13.30 10.32 8.59
CA TYR A 46 14.67 10.35 8.10
C TYR A 46 14.74 9.52 6.82
N PRO A 47 15.04 10.13 5.66
CA PRO A 47 15.50 9.37 4.51
C PRO A 47 16.79 8.68 4.94
N ASP A 48 16.75 7.37 5.08
CA ASP A 48 17.79 6.67 5.83
C ASP A 48 19.08 6.57 5.01
N ASN A 49 20.03 7.45 5.32
CA ASN A 49 21.43 7.36 4.89
C ASN A 49 22.38 7.13 6.07
N SER A 50 21.83 6.76 7.24
CA SER A 50 22.61 6.46 8.44
C SER A 50 23.47 5.22 8.19
N PRO A 51 24.79 5.27 8.41
CA PRO A 51 25.64 4.08 8.34
C PRO A 51 25.12 3.02 9.32
N GLY A 52 24.51 1.95 8.80
CA GLY A 52 23.92 0.85 9.58
C GLY A 52 22.41 0.64 9.40
N TYR A 53 21.69 1.59 8.78
CA TYR A 53 20.24 1.51 8.60
C TYR A 53 19.74 1.78 7.16
N GLY A 54 20.53 2.50 6.34
CA GLY A 54 20.22 2.76 4.94
C GLY A 54 20.02 1.50 4.10
N GLY A 55 18.82 1.36 3.51
CA GLY A 55 18.46 0.32 2.55
C GLY A 55 18.02 -1.03 3.13
N PHE A 56 17.97 -1.19 4.46
CA PHE A 56 17.55 -2.47 5.06
C PHE A 56 16.15 -2.88 4.59
N PHE A 57 15.22 -1.93 4.52
CA PHE A 57 13.84 -2.15 4.12
C PHE A 57 13.48 -1.76 2.70
N ALA A 58 14.44 -1.26 1.91
CA ALA A 58 14.21 -0.95 0.50
C ALA A 58 13.70 -2.20 -0.24
N THR A 59 12.57 -2.05 -0.92
CA THR A 59 11.98 -3.03 -1.84
C THR A 59 12.05 -2.55 -3.28
N ASN A 60 12.18 -1.24 -3.50
CA ASN A 60 12.32 -0.65 -4.81
C ASN A 60 13.43 0.41 -4.86
N GLY A 61 14.67 -0.06 -4.87
CA GLY A 61 15.86 0.78 -4.96
C GLY A 61 16.81 0.57 -3.79
N SER A 62 17.39 1.66 -3.30
CA SER A 62 18.38 1.66 -2.23
C SER A 62 17.86 2.29 -0.94
N TYR A 63 16.73 3.00 -0.99
CA TYR A 63 16.24 3.78 0.13
C TYR A 63 14.88 3.28 0.61
N ALA A 64 14.63 3.50 1.90
CA ALA A 64 13.33 3.36 2.54
C ALA A 64 13.22 4.49 3.56
N LEU A 65 12.00 4.90 3.85
CA LEU A 65 11.73 5.93 4.83
C LEU A 65 11.70 5.31 6.23
N ASN A 66 12.52 5.82 7.14
CA ASN A 66 12.49 5.44 8.55
C ASN A 66 11.63 6.44 9.34
N LEU A 67 10.70 5.92 10.13
CA LEU A 67 9.88 6.65 11.09
C LEU A 67 10.14 6.13 12.48
N LEU A 68 10.68 6.99 13.35
CA LEU A 68 10.79 6.67 14.76
C LEU A 68 9.40 6.56 15.37
N ALA A 69 9.16 5.53 16.17
CA ALA A 69 8.00 5.51 17.05
C ALA A 69 8.03 6.77 17.92
N PRO A 70 6.89 7.47 18.12
CA PRO A 70 6.87 8.67 18.94
C PRO A 70 7.41 8.36 20.34
N ASP A 71 8.41 9.13 20.78
CA ASP A 71 8.87 9.12 22.17
C ASP A 71 7.73 9.62 23.06
N LEU A 72 7.06 8.70 23.74
CA LEU A 72 5.96 9.04 24.61
C LEU A 72 6.51 9.41 25.98
N ALA A 73 6.74 10.71 26.20
CA ALA A 73 6.92 11.25 27.54
C ALA A 73 5.67 11.09 28.45
N SER A 74 4.57 10.52 27.95
CA SER A 74 3.38 10.20 28.76
C SER A 74 2.54 9.10 28.11
N ASN A 75 2.42 7.94 28.77
CA ASN A 75 1.52 6.81 28.46
C ASN A 75 0.17 7.28 27.88
N PRO A 76 -0.06 7.21 26.57
CA PRO A 76 -1.39 7.39 26.05
C PRO A 76 -2.24 6.16 26.35
N PRO A 77 -3.58 6.28 26.32
CA PRO A 77 -4.46 5.12 26.40
C PRO A 77 -4.08 4.11 25.31
N SER A 78 -4.02 2.83 25.67
CA SER A 78 -3.81 1.71 24.74
C SER A 78 -4.79 1.79 23.56
N GLY A 79 -4.27 1.49 22.36
CA GLY A 79 -5.08 1.46 21.14
C GLY A 79 -5.36 2.83 20.49
N THR A 80 -4.64 3.88 20.86
CA THR A 80 -4.73 5.15 20.13
C THR A 80 -3.75 5.17 18.95
N PHE A 81 -4.28 5.17 17.71
CA PHE A 81 -3.46 5.35 16.52
C PHE A 81 -2.79 6.75 16.51
N ARG A 82 -1.67 6.85 15.80
CA ARG A 82 -0.86 8.06 15.68
C ARG A 82 -0.61 8.33 14.21
N TRP A 83 -0.95 9.53 13.74
CA TRP A 83 -0.55 9.96 12.40
C TRP A 83 0.97 10.07 12.36
N SER A 84 1.58 9.28 11.49
CA SER A 84 3.03 9.14 11.42
C SER A 84 3.58 9.96 10.26
N MET A 85 2.89 9.91 9.11
CA MET A 85 3.27 10.67 7.93
C MET A 85 2.06 11.11 7.12
N GLN A 86 2.27 12.17 6.34
CA GLN A 86 1.31 12.73 5.41
C GLN A 86 1.97 13.04 4.05
N LEU A 87 1.16 13.06 3.01
CA LEU A 87 1.49 13.56 1.67
C LEU A 87 0.31 14.39 1.19
N ASP A 88 0.56 15.57 0.63
CA ASP A 88 -0.51 16.42 0.12
C ASP A 88 -0.29 16.91 -1.32
N ASN A 89 -1.28 17.66 -1.83
CA ASN A 89 -1.26 18.18 -3.18
C ASN A 89 -0.35 19.39 -3.40
N ASN A 90 0.32 19.92 -2.36
CA ASN A 90 1.43 20.86 -2.55
C ASN A 90 2.68 20.11 -3.03
N ASP A 91 2.88 18.88 -2.56
CA ASP A 91 4.01 18.03 -2.92
C ASP A 91 3.79 17.30 -4.26
N ILE A 92 2.57 16.78 -4.47
CA ILE A 92 2.15 16.17 -5.73
C ILE A 92 0.90 16.90 -6.26
N PRO A 93 1.05 17.90 -7.17
CA PRO A 93 -0.05 18.78 -7.60
C PRO A 93 -1.33 18.09 -8.08
N ASN A 94 -1.23 16.87 -8.63
CA ASN A 94 -2.34 16.08 -9.13
C ASN A 94 -2.70 14.87 -8.24
N LEU A 95 -2.27 14.85 -6.96
CA LEU A 95 -2.44 13.71 -6.06
C LEU A 95 -3.90 13.22 -5.98
N GLY A 96 -4.86 14.13 -5.86
CA GLY A 96 -6.28 13.77 -5.83
C GLY A 96 -6.75 13.06 -7.10
N ALA A 97 -6.36 13.56 -8.27
CA ALA A 97 -6.72 12.92 -9.55
C ALA A 97 -6.04 11.54 -9.71
N LEU A 98 -4.77 11.43 -9.31
CA LEU A 98 -4.05 10.15 -9.32
C LEU A 98 -4.71 9.13 -8.39
N PHE A 99 -5.06 9.55 -7.17
CA PHE A 99 -5.75 8.73 -6.19
C PHE A 99 -7.14 8.31 -6.66
N ALA A 100 -7.93 9.23 -7.22
CA ALA A 100 -9.27 8.90 -7.70
C ALA A 100 -9.27 7.83 -8.81
N ALA A 101 -8.25 7.86 -9.68
CA ALA A 101 -8.05 6.83 -10.70
C ALA A 101 -7.49 5.51 -10.11
N ASN A 102 -6.88 5.56 -8.93
CA ASN A 102 -6.13 4.46 -8.31
C ASN A 102 -6.38 4.40 -6.79
N PRO A 103 -7.61 4.10 -6.34
CA PRO A 103 -8.04 4.28 -4.95
C PRO A 103 -7.51 3.20 -3.98
N ILE A 104 -6.66 2.29 -4.45
CA ILE A 104 -5.97 1.32 -3.60
C ILE A 104 -4.58 1.87 -3.31
N LEU A 105 -4.33 2.22 -2.06
CA LEU A 105 -3.00 2.59 -1.58
C LEU A 105 -2.26 1.32 -1.14
N ILE A 106 -1.04 1.16 -1.63
CA ILE A 106 -0.19 0.01 -1.34
C ILE A 106 1.15 0.53 -0.83
N ALA A 107 1.71 -0.10 0.18
CA ALA A 107 3.05 0.22 0.65
C ALA A 107 3.78 -1.06 1.06
N ASP A 108 5.09 -1.07 0.87
CA ASP A 108 5.93 -2.09 1.46
C ASP A 108 6.45 -1.54 2.79
N VAL A 109 6.34 -2.30 3.86
CA VAL A 109 6.60 -1.84 5.21
C VAL A 109 7.47 -2.84 5.94
N GLY A 110 8.19 -2.39 6.96
CA GLY A 110 9.01 -3.26 7.77
C GLY A 110 9.30 -2.70 9.15
N PHE A 111 9.86 -3.56 10.00
CA PHE A 111 10.27 -3.24 11.36
C PHE A 111 11.44 -4.12 11.79
N ARG A 112 12.11 -3.78 12.88
CA ARG A 112 13.19 -4.57 13.45
C ARG A 112 12.83 -4.98 14.86
N THR A 113 12.57 -6.26 15.08
CA THR A 113 12.23 -6.80 16.40
C THR A 113 13.30 -6.47 17.45
N ASP A 114 14.57 -6.37 17.06
CA ASP A 114 15.69 -6.08 17.96
C ASP A 114 15.80 -4.61 18.40
N GLU A 115 15.04 -3.69 17.79
CA GLU A 115 14.93 -2.30 18.26
C GLU A 115 13.88 -2.10 19.35
N TRP A 116 13.14 -3.16 19.65
CA TRP A 116 12.02 -3.10 20.56
C TRP A 116 12.34 -3.88 21.84
N ALA A 117 12.07 -3.25 22.99
CA ALA A 117 12.48 -3.77 24.29
C ALA A 117 11.83 -5.10 24.69
N ASP A 118 10.69 -5.45 24.09
CA ASP A 118 9.98 -6.70 24.33
C ASP A 118 9.23 -7.15 23.06
N PRO A 119 9.90 -7.86 22.13
CA PRO A 119 9.33 -8.25 20.84
C PRO A 119 8.23 -9.31 20.94
N ASP A 120 8.07 -9.96 22.10
CA ASP A 120 7.14 -11.07 22.31
C ASP A 120 5.92 -10.71 23.19
N ALA A 121 6.00 -9.64 24.00
CA ALA A 121 4.88 -9.27 24.89
C ALA A 121 3.94 -8.20 24.33
N ASN A 122 4.28 -7.53 23.22
CA ASN A 122 3.54 -6.38 22.72
C ASN A 122 3.46 -6.33 21.19
N TRP A 123 2.52 -5.55 20.66
CA TRP A 123 2.33 -5.37 19.23
C TRP A 123 2.51 -3.92 18.79
N ALA A 124 2.98 -3.76 17.56
CA ALA A 124 3.11 -2.51 16.82
C ALA A 124 2.65 -2.78 15.37
N ARG A 125 2.08 -1.80 14.66
CA ARG A 125 1.70 -1.96 13.24
C ARG A 125 1.47 -0.62 12.53
N TRP A 126 1.62 -0.62 11.21
CA TRP A 126 0.86 0.30 10.36
C TRP A 126 -0.60 -0.09 10.37
N ASP A 127 -1.48 0.85 10.64
CA ASP A 127 -2.87 0.55 11.01
C ASP A 127 -3.87 1.14 10.02
N THR A 128 -3.94 2.47 10.00
CA THR A 128 -4.97 3.20 9.26
C THR A 128 -4.34 4.04 8.17
N ALA A 129 -4.97 4.05 7.00
CA ALA A 129 -4.80 5.11 6.03
C ALA A 129 -6.04 6.00 6.03
N SER A 130 -5.83 7.29 5.87
CA SER A 130 -6.93 8.23 5.65
C SER A 130 -6.62 9.18 4.52
N ILE A 131 -7.70 9.74 4.00
CA ILE A 131 -7.64 10.91 3.15
C ILE A 131 -8.42 12.05 3.78
N ASN A 132 -7.99 13.27 3.48
CA ASN A 132 -8.71 14.48 3.80
C ASN A 132 -8.72 15.39 2.56
N ASN A 133 -9.89 15.81 2.13
CA ASN A 133 -10.03 16.67 0.95
C ASN A 133 -11.30 17.52 1.04
N ASN A 134 -11.41 18.52 0.18
CA ASN A 134 -12.53 19.46 0.16
C ASN A 134 -13.84 18.90 -0.42
N VAL A 135 -13.85 17.67 -0.95
CA VAL A 135 -15.03 17.00 -1.53
C VAL A 135 -15.73 16.13 -0.50
N THR A 136 -14.96 15.31 0.25
CA THR A 136 -15.50 14.28 1.15
C THR A 136 -15.22 14.55 2.63
N GLY A 137 -14.34 15.50 2.94
CA GLY A 137 -13.72 15.60 4.27
C GLY A 137 -12.85 14.38 4.59
N TRP A 138 -12.80 14.01 5.88
CA TRP A 138 -12.04 12.86 6.36
C TRP A 138 -12.72 11.54 6.01
N LYS A 139 -11.95 10.65 5.38
CA LYS A 139 -12.33 9.25 5.15
C LYS A 139 -11.15 8.37 5.54
N GLN A 140 -11.43 7.28 6.22
CA GLN A 140 -10.40 6.38 6.74
C GLN A 140 -10.77 4.94 6.43
N THR A 141 -9.77 4.13 6.17
CA THR A 141 -9.89 2.68 6.09
C THR A 141 -8.82 2.07 6.98
N SER A 142 -9.25 1.11 7.81
CA SER A 142 -8.41 0.29 8.65
C SER A 142 -8.36 -1.13 8.07
N ASP A 143 -7.50 -1.99 8.60
CA ASP A 143 -7.24 -3.34 8.10
C ASP A 143 -6.53 -3.35 6.73
N ALA A 144 -5.27 -2.95 6.82
CA ALA A 144 -4.20 -3.40 5.96
C ALA A 144 -4.25 -4.94 5.74
N ASN A 145 -4.98 -5.38 4.70
CA ASN A 145 -5.02 -6.72 4.06
C ASN A 145 -6.34 -7.49 4.20
N MET A 146 -7.16 -7.42 3.14
CA MET A 146 -8.24 -8.38 2.85
C MET A 146 -7.75 -9.76 2.40
N ASP A 147 -6.46 -9.93 2.08
CA ASP A 147 -5.93 -11.17 1.49
C ASP A 147 -4.76 -11.80 2.26
N ASP A 148 -4.26 -11.18 3.33
CA ASP A 148 -3.14 -11.71 4.11
C ASP A 148 -3.67 -12.56 5.28
N THR A 149 -4.01 -13.81 4.98
CA THR A 149 -4.42 -14.80 5.99
C THR A 149 -3.28 -15.15 6.97
N SER A 150 -2.07 -14.67 6.73
CA SER A 150 -0.92 -14.71 7.64
C SER A 150 -0.77 -13.44 8.51
N ASN A 151 -1.69 -12.48 8.40
CA ASN A 151 -1.82 -11.39 9.36
C ASN A 151 -2.75 -11.88 10.49
N PRO A 152 -2.22 -12.19 11.69
CA PRO A 152 -3.10 -12.54 12.78
C PRO A 152 -3.91 -11.30 13.12
N GLY A 153 -5.24 -11.46 13.11
CA GLY A 153 -6.11 -10.48 13.75
C GLY A 153 -5.63 -10.22 15.17
N PHE A 154 -5.99 -9.06 15.72
CA PHE A 154 -5.70 -8.72 17.11
C PHE A 154 -6.05 -9.91 18.04
N PRO A 155 -5.16 -10.33 18.96
CA PRO A 155 -3.84 -9.80 19.30
C PRO A 155 -2.73 -10.53 18.53
N GLY A 156 -2.16 -9.89 17.52
CA GLY A 156 -1.12 -10.49 16.68
C GLY A 156 -0.50 -9.48 15.74
N GLY A 157 -0.17 -8.29 16.27
CA GLY A 157 0.61 -7.34 15.48
C GLY A 157 2.04 -7.83 15.30
N TRP A 158 2.95 -6.89 15.09
CA TRP A 158 4.26 -7.21 14.55
C TRP A 158 5.19 -7.80 15.63
N ASP A 159 5.02 -9.09 15.90
CA ASP A 159 5.88 -9.91 16.77
C ASP A 159 6.77 -10.84 15.93
N GLN A 160 7.82 -11.37 16.55
CA GLN A 160 8.79 -12.26 15.90
C GLN A 160 8.20 -13.62 15.47
N THR A 161 7.05 -14.01 16.03
CA THR A 161 6.37 -15.27 15.71
C THR A 161 5.56 -15.17 14.43
N ASN A 162 4.95 -14.00 14.20
CA ASN A 162 4.03 -13.75 13.10
C ASN A 162 4.74 -13.09 11.90
N PHE A 163 5.84 -12.38 12.10
CA PHE A 163 6.67 -11.88 11.00
C PHE A 163 7.76 -12.87 10.59
N GLY A 164 7.83 -13.19 9.30
CA GLY A 164 8.87 -14.03 8.73
C GLY A 164 10.25 -13.38 8.78
N ALA A 165 11.29 -14.15 8.45
CA ALA A 165 12.71 -13.78 8.59
C ALA A 165 13.14 -12.48 7.86
N THR A 166 12.34 -11.96 6.92
CA THR A 166 12.64 -10.73 6.18
C THR A 166 12.21 -9.47 6.92
N ASN A 167 11.36 -9.58 7.94
CA ASN A 167 10.72 -8.47 8.63
C ASN A 167 10.04 -7.43 7.71
N LYS A 168 9.67 -7.81 6.48
CA LYS A 168 9.00 -6.95 5.49
C LYS A 168 7.63 -7.51 5.10
N ARG A 169 6.68 -6.64 4.78
CA ARG A 169 5.35 -6.98 4.23
C ARG A 169 4.86 -5.92 3.26
N THR A 170 3.95 -6.32 2.37
CA THR A 170 3.15 -5.37 1.57
C THR A 170 1.77 -5.22 2.21
N ILE A 171 1.36 -3.99 2.42
CA ILE A 171 0.07 -3.59 2.97
C ILE A 171 -0.78 -2.96 1.87
N ARG A 172 -2.09 -3.18 1.91
CA ARG A 172 -3.08 -2.52 1.03
C ARG A 172 -4.20 -1.88 1.84
N TRP A 173 -4.50 -0.63 1.51
CA TRP A 173 -5.67 0.11 1.98
C TRP A 173 -6.59 0.39 0.80
N ASN A 174 -7.78 -0.21 0.80
CA ASN A 174 -8.75 -0.06 -0.27
C ASN A 174 -9.79 1.01 0.08
N PHE A 175 -9.64 2.20 -0.49
CA PHE A 175 -10.58 3.29 -0.20
C PHE A 175 -11.93 3.15 -0.92
N GLN A 176 -12.11 2.19 -1.84
CA GLN A 176 -13.41 1.94 -2.44
C GLN A 176 -14.45 1.42 -1.46
N GLU A 177 -14.02 0.91 -0.31
CA GLU A 177 -14.93 0.47 0.74
C GLU A 177 -15.59 1.62 1.51
N VAL A 178 -14.96 2.80 1.46
CA VAL A 178 -15.38 3.98 2.23
C VAL A 178 -15.69 5.19 1.35
N LEU A 179 -15.43 5.07 0.04
CA LEU A 179 -15.74 6.07 -0.99
C LEU A 179 -16.69 5.49 -2.04
N THR A 180 -17.73 6.25 -2.33
CA THR A 180 -18.65 5.98 -3.44
C THR A 180 -18.03 6.37 -4.78
N PRO A 181 -18.52 5.80 -5.91
CA PRO A 181 -18.09 6.24 -7.24
C PRO A 181 -18.29 7.74 -7.51
N ALA A 182 -19.34 8.34 -6.94
CA ALA A 182 -19.59 9.78 -7.07
C ALA A 182 -18.56 10.62 -6.31
N GLU A 183 -18.15 10.18 -5.12
CA GLU A 183 -17.08 10.82 -4.35
C GLU A 183 -15.73 10.73 -5.08
N LEU A 184 -15.39 9.57 -5.64
CA LEU A 184 -14.18 9.40 -6.46
C LEU A 184 -14.21 10.29 -7.71
N ALA A 185 -15.35 10.37 -8.40
CA ALA A 185 -15.52 11.28 -9.54
C ALA A 185 -15.36 12.75 -9.14
N GLY A 186 -15.89 13.15 -7.96
CA GLY A 186 -15.71 14.49 -7.41
C GLY A 186 -14.26 14.81 -7.10
N ILE A 187 -13.51 13.85 -6.54
CA ILE A 187 -12.08 14.00 -6.29
C ILE A 187 -11.31 14.17 -7.63
N ALA A 188 -11.66 13.36 -8.64
CA ALA A 188 -11.05 13.42 -9.97
C ALA A 188 -11.34 14.72 -10.72
N ALA A 189 -12.52 15.30 -10.54
CA ALA A 189 -12.95 16.54 -11.20
C ALA A 189 -12.15 17.77 -10.75
N GLY A 190 -11.39 17.66 -9.66
CA GLY A 190 -10.48 18.69 -9.19
C GLY A 190 -10.71 18.98 -7.72
N THR A 191 -9.77 18.55 -6.89
CA THR A 191 -9.65 18.97 -5.49
C THR A 191 -8.74 20.18 -5.40
N THR A 192 -9.12 21.17 -4.60
CA THR A 192 -8.21 22.29 -4.26
C THR A 192 -7.27 21.89 -3.14
N TYR A 193 -7.66 20.90 -2.35
CA TYR A 193 -6.90 20.34 -1.24
C TYR A 193 -7.12 18.83 -1.20
N PHE A 194 -6.02 18.07 -1.16
CA PHE A 194 -6.05 16.63 -1.01
C PHE A 194 -4.82 16.17 -0.23
N GLN A 195 -5.05 15.37 0.80
CA GLN A 195 -4.02 14.82 1.67
C GLN A 195 -4.27 13.33 1.91
N ILE A 196 -3.19 12.55 1.92
CA ILE A 196 -3.14 11.18 2.40
C ILE A 196 -2.40 11.19 3.73
N ASN A 197 -2.92 10.49 4.73
CA ASN A 197 -2.25 10.29 6.02
C ASN A 197 -2.14 8.80 6.32
N LEU A 198 -0.99 8.39 6.87
CA LEU A 198 -0.75 7.04 7.33
C LEU A 198 -0.49 7.06 8.83
N SER A 199 -1.05 6.08 9.54
CA SER A 199 -0.90 5.94 10.97
C SER A 199 -0.22 4.64 11.38
N THR A 200 0.54 4.73 12.46
CA THR A 200 0.98 3.57 13.23
C THR A 200 0.12 3.43 14.48
N ASN A 201 -0.02 2.21 14.97
CA ASN A 201 -0.69 1.87 16.21
C ASN A 201 0.14 0.82 16.96
N TYR A 202 0.21 0.92 18.27
CA TYR A 202 1.02 0.05 19.10
C TYR A 202 0.42 -0.04 20.51
N ASP A 203 0.77 -1.11 21.24
CA ASP A 203 0.34 -1.30 22.63
C ASP A 203 0.80 -0.14 23.52
N ALA A 204 0.00 0.30 24.51
CA ALA A 204 0.45 1.36 25.41
C ALA A 204 1.57 0.90 26.37
N ASN A 205 1.72 -0.41 26.57
CA ASN A 205 2.82 -0.95 27.38
C ASN A 205 4.14 -1.01 26.60
N TYR A 206 4.16 -0.56 25.34
CA TYR A 206 5.37 -0.49 24.54
C TYR A 206 6.26 0.65 25.04
N ASN A 207 7.43 0.32 25.60
CA ASN A 207 8.50 1.31 25.74
C ASN A 207 8.98 1.68 24.33
N THR A 208 8.44 2.77 23.80
CA THR A 208 8.67 3.26 22.43
C THR A 208 10.03 3.90 22.24
N ALA A 209 10.83 4.04 23.30
CA ALA A 209 12.16 4.63 23.23
C ALA A 209 13.11 3.74 22.39
N GLY A 210 13.10 3.96 21.07
CA GLY A 210 14.08 3.40 20.13
C GLY A 210 13.52 2.56 18.98
N GLY A 211 12.23 2.23 18.97
CA GLY A 211 11.64 1.43 17.90
C GLY A 211 11.42 2.22 16.61
N SER A 212 11.82 1.65 15.47
CA SER A 212 11.58 2.25 14.15
C SER A 212 10.56 1.46 13.32
N TYR A 213 9.83 2.19 12.48
CA TYR A 213 9.05 1.66 11.38
C TYR A 213 9.70 2.07 10.07
N TRP A 214 9.66 1.18 9.09
CA TRP A 214 10.09 1.48 7.74
C TRP A 214 8.94 1.35 6.77
N ILE A 215 8.98 2.18 5.74
CA ILE A 215 8.05 2.16 4.62
C ILE A 215 8.80 2.49 3.33
N ASP A 216 8.48 1.76 2.26
CA ASP A 216 9.01 1.93 0.92
C ASP A 216 7.93 1.62 -0.12
N ASN A 217 8.19 2.01 -1.37
CA ASN A 217 7.42 1.66 -2.55
C ASN A 217 5.92 1.95 -2.38
N ILE A 218 5.62 3.12 -1.82
CA ILE A 218 4.25 3.59 -1.65
C ILE A 218 3.69 3.88 -3.04
N ARG A 219 2.58 3.24 -3.37
CA ARG A 219 2.01 3.25 -4.71
C ARG A 219 0.50 3.22 -4.69
N LEU A 220 -0.07 3.89 -5.67
CA LEU A 220 -1.50 3.87 -5.95
C LEU A 220 -1.75 2.84 -7.06
N ALA A 221 -2.77 2.01 -6.88
CA ALA A 221 -3.17 1.01 -7.86
C ALA A 221 -4.64 1.17 -8.26
N ALA A 222 -4.89 0.99 -9.55
CA ALA A 222 -6.24 0.86 -10.08
C ALA A 222 -6.88 -0.45 -9.63
N VAL A 223 -8.21 -0.45 -9.57
CA VAL A 223 -8.98 -1.67 -9.33
C VAL A 223 -9.12 -2.37 -10.68
N PRO A 224 -8.79 -3.67 -10.77
CA PRO A 224 -8.96 -4.40 -12.02
C PRO A 224 -10.42 -4.32 -12.45
N GLU A 225 -10.68 -3.67 -13.58
CA GLU A 225 -12.02 -3.73 -14.15
C GLU A 225 -12.26 -5.17 -14.64
N PRO A 226 -13.32 -5.85 -14.16
CA PRO A 226 -13.66 -7.19 -14.66
C PRO A 226 -13.90 -7.20 -16.18
N ALA A 227 -14.32 -6.05 -16.73
CA ALA A 227 -14.66 -5.88 -18.13
C ALA A 227 -13.46 -5.94 -19.06
N THR A 228 -12.26 -5.44 -18.70
CA THR A 228 -11.12 -5.41 -19.61
C THR A 228 -10.59 -6.82 -19.91
N ALA A 229 -10.53 -7.67 -18.89
CA ALA A 229 -10.19 -9.09 -19.05
C ALA A 229 -11.23 -9.82 -19.91
N THR A 230 -12.52 -9.54 -19.67
CA THR A 230 -13.63 -10.11 -20.44
C THR A 230 -13.58 -9.68 -21.91
N LEU A 231 -13.30 -8.40 -22.17
CA LEU A 231 -13.22 -7.83 -23.52
C LEU A 231 -12.00 -8.37 -24.29
N ALA A 232 -10.84 -8.48 -23.64
CA ALA A 232 -9.66 -9.10 -24.23
C ALA A 232 -9.90 -10.58 -24.55
N GLY A 233 -10.58 -11.31 -23.66
CA GLY A 233 -11.04 -12.68 -23.90
C GLY A 233 -11.98 -12.78 -25.10
N LEU A 234 -12.97 -11.89 -25.19
CA LEU A 234 -13.92 -11.81 -26.32
C LEU A 234 -13.21 -11.47 -27.65
N ALA A 235 -12.28 -10.53 -27.64
CA ALA A 235 -11.48 -10.17 -28.82
C ALA A 235 -10.65 -11.37 -29.32
N GLY A 236 -10.04 -12.12 -28.39
CA GLY A 236 -9.33 -13.37 -28.71
C GLY A 236 -10.27 -14.41 -29.35
N LEU A 237 -11.46 -14.62 -28.79
CA LEU A 237 -12.46 -15.52 -29.34
C LEU A 237 -12.94 -15.09 -30.74
N MET A 238 -13.16 -13.79 -30.97
CA MET A 238 -13.55 -13.25 -32.27
C MET A 238 -12.46 -13.44 -33.33
N ALA A 239 -11.19 -13.24 -32.99
CA ALA A 239 -10.06 -13.49 -33.89
C ALA A 239 -9.97 -14.97 -34.29
N ILE A 240 -10.18 -15.89 -33.35
CA ILE A 240 -10.22 -17.33 -33.61
C ILE A 240 -11.40 -17.68 -34.54
N ALA A 241 -12.59 -17.12 -34.28
CA ALA A 241 -13.77 -17.36 -35.10
C ALA A 241 -13.61 -16.84 -36.53
N ALA A 242 -13.03 -15.65 -36.71
CA ALA A 242 -12.77 -15.06 -38.03
C ALA A 242 -11.80 -15.92 -38.86
N ARG A 243 -10.75 -16.48 -38.23
CA ARG A 243 -9.81 -17.38 -38.90
C ARG A 243 -10.47 -18.65 -39.42
N ARG A 244 -11.42 -19.24 -38.67
CA ARG A 244 -12.16 -20.44 -39.08
C ARG A 244 -13.08 -20.23 -40.28
N ARG A 245 -13.49 -18.99 -40.58
CA ARG A 245 -14.36 -18.68 -41.72
C ARG A 245 -13.58 -18.47 -43.03
N ARG A 246 -12.26 -18.31 -42.97
CA ARG A 246 -11.41 -17.98 -44.13
C ARG A 246 -10.60 -19.17 -44.68
N GLY A 247 -10.62 -20.33 -44.02
CA GLY A 247 -9.96 -21.55 -44.47
C GLY A 247 -10.93 -22.71 -44.45
#